data_AF-A0A958BY46-F1
#
_entry.id   AF-A0A958BY46-F1
#
_cell.length_a   1.000
_cell.length_b   1.000
_cell.length_c   1.000
_cell.angle_alpha   90.00
_cell.angle_beta   90.00
_cell.angle_gamma   90.00
#
_symmetry.space_group_name_H-M   'P 1'
#
loop_
_entity.id
_entity.type
_entity.pdbx_description
1 polymer ?
#
loop_
_entity_poly.entity_id
_entity_poly.type
_entity_poly.pdbx_seq_one_letter_code
_entity_poly.pdbx_strand_id
1 'polypeptide(L)'
;MNQNTTKIAQLLAQAGSAHHQFEQTALKGIRDEEWPDWYASHLLTHGLNDLLPQPINQTELGQFLLHSNEARTQQFPEPDWVDYTAQDLINRFAGES
;
A
#
# COMPACT_ATOMS: atom_id res chain seq x y z
N MET A 1 -12.96 -4.47 -12.01
CA MET A 1 -12.13 -4.55 -10.79
C MET A 1 -12.85 -5.42 -9.76
N ASN A 2 -12.11 -6.28 -9.06
CA ASN A 2 -12.63 -7.07 -7.94
C ASN A 2 -13.02 -6.12 -6.79
N GLN A 3 -14.13 -6.40 -6.08
CA GLN A 3 -14.58 -5.59 -4.94
C GLN A 3 -13.48 -5.43 -3.87
N ASN A 4 -12.66 -6.47 -3.65
CA ASN A 4 -11.54 -6.38 -2.71
C ASN A 4 -10.44 -5.45 -3.23
N THR A 5 -10.12 -5.48 -4.53
CA THR A 5 -9.16 -4.54 -5.14
C THR A 5 -9.59 -3.10 -4.93
N THR A 6 -10.88 -2.77 -5.13
CA THR A 6 -11.40 -1.42 -4.90
C THR A 6 -11.30 -0.99 -3.43
N LYS A 7 -11.57 -1.89 -2.48
CA LYS A 7 -11.43 -1.58 -1.05
C LYS A 7 -9.96 -1.40 -0.65
N ILE A 8 -9.05 -2.20 -1.19
CA ILE A 8 -7.62 -2.06 -0.95
C ILE A 8 -7.11 -0.74 -1.53
N ALA A 9 -7.56 -0.36 -2.73
CA ALA A 9 -7.27 0.94 -3.32
C ALA A 9 -7.73 2.09 -2.40
N GLN A 10 -8.94 2.00 -1.84
CA GLN A 10 -9.44 2.99 -0.88
C GLN A 10 -8.55 3.06 0.38
N LEU A 11 -8.12 1.93 0.93
CA LEU A 11 -7.20 1.89 2.07
C LEU A 11 -5.84 2.54 1.74
N LEU A 12 -5.29 2.27 0.55
CA LEU A 12 -4.03 2.88 0.08
C LEU A 12 -4.16 4.40 -0.08
N ALA A 13 -5.27 4.89 -0.65
CA ALA A 13 -5.53 6.32 -0.79
C ALA A 13 -5.69 7.01 0.58
N GLN A 14 -6.40 6.38 1.51
CA GLN A 14 -6.54 6.87 2.89
C GLN A 14 -5.20 6.92 3.61
N ALA A 15 -4.38 5.87 3.48
CA ALA A 15 -3.03 5.81 4.02
C ALA A 15 -2.17 6.94 3.46
N GLY A 16 -2.25 7.25 2.16
CA GLY A 16 -1.52 8.36 1.57
C GLY A 16 -1.90 9.73 2.12
N SER A 17 -3.20 9.99 2.31
CA SER A 17 -3.65 11.22 2.96
C SER A 17 -3.18 11.31 4.42
N ALA A 18 -3.24 10.20 5.16
CA ALA A 18 -2.85 10.16 6.56
C ALA A 18 -1.32 10.27 6.73
N HIS A 19 -0.54 9.65 5.84
CA HIS A 19 0.92 9.74 5.84
C HIS A 19 1.39 11.16 5.54
N HIS A 20 0.78 11.82 4.55
CA HIS A 20 1.06 13.23 4.28
C HIS A 20 0.83 14.10 5.51
N GLN A 21 -0.29 13.91 6.23
CA GLN A 21 -0.54 14.62 7.49
C GLN A 21 0.51 14.28 8.56
N PHE A 22 0.92 13.02 8.68
CA PHE A 22 1.98 12.60 9.60
C PHE A 22 3.31 13.29 9.30
N GLU A 23 3.73 13.36 8.04
CA GLU A 23 4.93 14.10 7.63
C GLU A 23 4.84 15.58 8.03
N GLN A 24 3.71 16.24 7.74
CA GLN A 24 3.53 17.67 8.05
C GLN A 24 3.52 17.95 9.56
N THR A 25 2.93 17.05 10.36
CA THR A 25 2.67 17.31 11.78
C THR A 25 3.72 16.70 12.69
N ALA A 26 3.93 15.37 12.61
CA ALA A 26 4.83 14.65 13.47
C ALA A 26 6.29 14.82 13.05
N LEU A 27 6.56 14.77 11.74
CA LEU A 27 7.91 14.96 11.19
C LEU A 27 8.23 16.42 10.86
N LYS A 28 7.30 17.36 11.15
CA LYS A 28 7.48 18.81 10.94
C LYS A 28 7.83 19.17 9.50
N GLY A 29 7.20 18.51 8.54
CA GLY A 29 7.41 18.69 7.11
C GLY A 29 8.61 17.94 6.54
N ILE A 30 9.30 17.13 7.34
CA ILE A 30 10.37 16.24 6.87
C ILE A 30 9.72 15.02 6.21
N ARG A 31 10.26 14.64 5.04
CA ARG A 31 9.84 13.43 4.33
C ARG A 31 10.22 12.19 5.14
N ASP A 32 9.31 11.24 5.19
CA ASP A 32 9.54 9.95 5.84
C ASP A 32 10.34 9.01 4.91
N GLU A 33 11.54 8.61 5.32
CA GLU A 33 12.35 7.60 4.61
C GLU A 33 11.89 6.17 4.92
N GLU A 34 11.20 5.96 6.06
CA GLU A 34 10.67 4.68 6.52
C GLU A 34 9.19 4.50 6.15
N TRP A 35 8.73 5.24 5.13
CA TRP A 35 7.33 5.24 4.68
C TRP A 35 6.74 3.83 4.43
N PRO A 36 7.46 2.81 3.92
CA PRO A 36 6.84 1.50 3.67
C PRO A 36 6.37 0.83 4.96
N ASP A 37 7.14 0.97 6.05
CA ASP A 37 6.80 0.37 7.34
C ASP A 37 5.64 1.12 7.99
N TRP A 38 5.58 2.44 7.84
CA TRP A 38 4.44 3.25 8.27
C TRP A 38 3.16 2.83 7.55
N TYR A 39 3.21 2.73 6.22
CA TYR A 39 2.05 2.31 5.42
C TYR A 39 1.63 0.89 5.78
N ALA A 40 2.58 -0.04 5.92
CA ALA A 40 2.28 -1.42 6.28
C ALA A 40 1.56 -1.51 7.63
N SER A 41 2.06 -0.81 8.65
CA SER A 41 1.41 -0.73 9.96
C SER A 41 0.01 -0.15 9.87
N HIS A 42 -0.14 0.95 9.12
CA HIS A 42 -1.42 1.64 8.95
C HIS A 42 -2.45 0.73 8.27
N LEU A 43 -2.12 0.14 7.12
CA LEU A 43 -3.02 -0.71 6.34
C LEU A 43 -3.46 -1.96 7.13
N LEU A 44 -2.53 -2.60 7.85
CA LEU A 44 -2.85 -3.76 8.69
C LEU A 44 -3.81 -3.39 9.82
N THR A 45 -3.59 -2.25 10.48
CA THR A 45 -4.48 -1.75 11.54
C THR A 45 -5.87 -1.39 10.99
N HIS A 46 -5.98 -1.04 9.71
CA HIS A 46 -7.24 -0.69 9.04
C HIS A 46 -7.89 -1.87 8.30
N GLY A 47 -7.50 -3.11 8.62
CA GLY A 47 -8.23 -4.31 8.17
C GLY A 47 -7.83 -4.84 6.80
N LEU A 48 -6.63 -4.52 6.30
CA LEU A 48 -6.15 -5.06 5.02
C LEU A 48 -6.24 -6.60 4.96
N ASN A 49 -5.90 -7.29 6.05
CA ASN A 49 -5.89 -8.75 6.10
C ASN A 49 -7.29 -9.37 5.96
N ASP A 50 -8.36 -8.62 6.21
CA ASP A 50 -9.74 -9.09 5.98
C ASP A 50 -10.12 -9.09 4.49
N LEU A 51 -9.32 -8.43 3.65
CA LEU A 51 -9.54 -8.30 2.21
C LEU A 51 -8.65 -9.23 1.39
N LEU A 52 -7.64 -9.84 2.03
CA LEU A 52 -6.69 -10.73 1.38
C LEU A 52 -7.10 -12.21 1.57
N PRO A 53 -6.86 -13.06 0.56
CA PRO A 53 -7.09 -14.50 0.69
C PRO A 53 -6.19 -15.18 1.72
N GLN A 54 -5.01 -14.61 1.96
CA GLN A 54 -4.08 -15.00 3.01
C GLN A 54 -3.58 -13.75 3.74
N PRO A 55 -3.47 -13.78 5.08
CA PRO A 55 -2.95 -12.65 5.83
C PRO A 55 -1.47 -12.43 5.54
N ILE A 56 -1.05 -11.17 5.51
CA ILE A 56 0.34 -10.74 5.33
C ILE A 56 0.83 -10.06 6.63
N ASN A 57 2.12 -10.21 6.93
CA ASN A 57 2.72 -9.50 8.07
C ASN A 57 3.29 -8.13 7.65
N GLN A 58 3.62 -7.28 8.63
CA GLN A 58 4.07 -5.91 8.39
C GLN A 58 5.36 -5.86 7.54
N THR A 59 6.33 -6.73 7.82
CA THR A 59 7.60 -6.77 7.09
C THR A 59 7.40 -7.16 5.63
N GLU A 60 6.61 -8.20 5.38
CA GLU A 60 6.27 -8.65 4.01
C GLU A 60 5.54 -7.55 3.23
N LEU A 61 4.59 -6.87 3.89
CA LEU A 61 3.82 -5.79 3.29
C LEU A 61 4.68 -4.56 2.99
N GLY A 62 5.56 -4.15 3.91
CA GLY A 62 6.48 -3.04 3.70
C GLY A 62 7.42 -3.29 2.51
N GLN A 63 8.00 -4.50 2.45
CA GLN A 63 8.82 -4.92 1.31
C GLN A 63 8.02 -4.93 0.00
N PHE A 64 6.79 -5.43 0.02
CA PHE A 64 5.92 -5.42 -1.15
C PHE A 64 5.65 -4.00 -1.65
N LEU A 65 5.28 -3.07 -0.75
CA LEU A 65 4.97 -1.69 -1.10
C LEU A 65 6.17 -0.96 -1.72
N LEU A 66 7.36 -1.17 -1.17
CA LEU A 66 8.59 -0.63 -1.72
C LEU A 66 8.83 -1.12 -3.16
N HIS A 67 8.82 -2.44 -3.37
CA HIS A 67 9.02 -3.03 -4.70
C HIS A 67 7.93 -2.61 -5.69
N SER A 68 6.66 -2.54 -5.26
CA SER A 68 5.54 -2.12 -6.11
C SER A 68 5.70 -0.66 -6.53
N ASN A 69 6.14 0.21 -5.62
CA ASN A 69 6.45 1.61 -5.95
C ASN A 69 7.63 1.72 -6.94
N GLU A 70 8.71 0.97 -6.73
CA GLU A 70 9.85 0.94 -7.65
C GLU A 70 9.46 0.44 -9.05
N ALA A 71 8.72 -0.67 -9.13
CA ALA A 71 8.24 -1.25 -10.39
C ALA A 71 7.37 -0.24 -11.18
N ARG A 72 6.50 0.51 -10.49
CA ARG A 72 5.72 1.60 -11.09
C ARG A 72 6.62 2.68 -11.68
N THR A 73 7.61 3.17 -10.92
CA THR A 73 8.50 4.27 -11.38
C THR A 73 9.32 3.92 -12.62
N GLN A 74 9.53 2.63 -12.89
CA GLN A 74 10.28 2.16 -14.05
C GLN A 74 9.44 1.98 -15.32
N GLN A 75 8.11 1.82 -15.22
CA GLN A 75 7.30 1.38 -16.35
C GLN A 75 6.52 2.50 -17.06
N PHE A 76 5.88 3.48 -16.39
CA PHE A 76 5.13 4.57 -17.04
C PHE A 76 4.81 5.73 -16.04
N PRO A 77 4.43 6.95 -16.49
CA PRO A 77 4.05 8.05 -15.59
C PRO A 77 2.66 7.92 -14.93
N GLU A 78 1.73 7.14 -15.48
CA GLU A 78 0.31 7.20 -15.08
C GLU A 78 -0.39 5.82 -15.14
N PRO A 79 -0.13 4.95 -14.17
CA PRO A 79 -1.29 4.58 -13.36
C PRO A 79 -1.18 5.20 -11.98
N ASP A 80 -2.34 5.58 -11.43
CA ASP A 80 -2.46 5.92 -10.01
C ASP A 80 -1.82 4.77 -9.21
N TRP A 81 -0.82 5.10 -8.40
CA TRP A 81 -0.07 4.15 -7.59
C TRP A 81 -1.02 3.26 -6.78
N VAL A 82 -2.12 3.85 -6.32
CA VAL A 82 -3.18 3.18 -5.58
C VAL A 82 -3.77 1.99 -6.35
N ASP A 83 -4.17 2.19 -7.60
CA ASP A 83 -4.83 1.14 -8.39
C ASP A 83 -3.85 0.05 -8.82
N TYR A 84 -2.63 0.44 -9.22
CA TYR A 84 -1.58 -0.50 -9.59
C TYR A 84 -1.20 -1.40 -8.40
N THR A 85 -0.89 -0.79 -7.26
CA THR A 85 -0.47 -1.52 -6.06
C THR A 85 -1.59 -2.37 -5.48
N ALA A 86 -2.85 -1.90 -5.51
CA ALA A 86 -3.99 -2.73 -5.09
C ALA A 86 -4.17 -3.98 -5.94
N GLN A 87 -4.02 -3.85 -7.27
CA GLN A 87 -4.13 -4.97 -8.18
C GLN A 87 -2.97 -5.96 -8.03
N ASP A 88 -1.75 -5.46 -7.92
CA ASP A 88 -0.54 -6.26 -7.72
C ASP A 88 -0.60 -7.02 -6.37
N LEU A 89 -1.10 -6.38 -5.32
CA LEU A 89 -1.25 -7.01 -4.00
C LEU A 89 -2.23 -8.18 -4.07
N ILE A 90 -3.39 -8.01 -4.70
CA ILE A 90 -4.32 -9.14 -4.89
C ILE A 90 -3.66 -10.22 -5.73
N ASN A 91 -2.99 -9.91 -6.84
CA ASN A 91 -2.39 -10.93 -7.69
C ASN A 91 -1.31 -11.75 -6.97
N ARG A 92 -0.48 -11.08 -6.17
CA ARG A 92 0.61 -11.72 -5.39
C ARG A 92 0.07 -12.65 -4.31
N PHE A 93 -1.06 -12.31 -3.69
CA PHE A 93 -1.61 -13.01 -2.51
C PHE A 93 -2.91 -13.78 -2.79
N ALA A 94 -3.47 -13.71 -4.00
CA ALA A 94 -4.63 -14.51 -4.40
C ALA A 94 -4.28 -15.96 -4.72
N GLY A 95 -2.99 -16.28 -4.86
CA GLY A 95 -2.54 -17.59 -5.31
C GLY A 95 -2.93 -17.82 -6.77
N GLU A 96 -1.93 -17.99 -7.64
CA GLU A 96 -2.16 -18.84 -8.79
C GLU A 96 -2.55 -20.21 -8.23
N SER A 97 -3.83 -20.59 -8.39
CA SER A 97 -4.33 -21.94 -8.17
C SER A 97 -4.20 -22.74 -9.45
#